data_AF-A0A367LXE2-F1
#
_entry.id   AF-A0A367LXE2-F1
#
_cell.length_a   1.000
_cell.length_b   1.000
_cell.length_c   1.000
_cell.angle_alpha   90.00
_cell.angle_beta   90.00
_cell.angle_gamma   90.00
#
_symmetry.space_group_name_H-M   'P 1'
#
loop_
_entity.id
_entity.type
_entity.pdbx_description
1 polymer ?
#
loop_
_entity_poly.entity_id
_entity_poly.type
_entity_poly.pdbx_seq_one_letter_code
_entity_poly.pdbx_strand_id
1 'polypeptide(L)'
;YLGERIEPTSLPQAWNEAVGTYRVASTGRHSYLNGLSIRIEDGFLLVRGQAGGTRSGEFILQPIDSAHAVLAGSGQGLGDTFSRDFDGLNALGYRFAQQDTKARPWLPRKESP
;
A
#
# COMPACT_ATOMS: atom_id res chain seq x y z
N TYR A 1 11.48 25.12 13.64
CA TYR A 1 11.54 23.64 13.69
C TYR A 1 11.37 23.13 12.27
N LEU A 2 12.48 22.79 11.62
CA LEU A 2 12.47 22.18 10.30
C LEU A 2 12.01 20.72 10.46
N GLY A 3 11.03 20.30 9.68
CA GLY A 3 10.60 18.90 9.62
C GLY A 3 11.76 17.99 9.25
N GLU A 4 11.79 16.80 9.85
CA GLU A 4 12.79 15.78 9.60
C GLU A 4 12.89 15.49 8.09
N ARG A 5 14.10 15.64 7.52
CA ARG A 5 14.37 15.32 6.12
C ARG A 5 14.38 13.80 6.00
N ILE A 6 13.52 13.26 5.14
CA ILE A 6 13.46 11.83 4.86
C ILE A 6 14.49 11.54 3.78
N GLU A 7 15.60 10.87 4.13
CA GLU A 7 16.55 10.36 3.15
C GLU A 7 15.98 9.08 2.51
N PRO A 8 16.06 8.92 1.17
CA PRO A 8 15.61 7.71 0.50
C PRO A 8 16.47 6.52 0.92
N THR A 9 15.91 5.67 1.78
CA THR A 9 16.51 4.37 2.14
C THR A 9 16.20 3.36 1.04
N SER A 10 17.12 2.43 0.76
CA SER A 10 16.85 1.35 -0.20
C SER A 10 15.56 0.63 0.16
N LEU A 11 14.55 0.73 -0.71
CA LEU A 11 13.25 0.13 -0.48
C LEU A 11 13.38 -1.40 -0.44
N PRO A 12 12.89 -2.09 0.60
CA PRO A 12 12.86 -3.54 0.62
C PRO A 12 12.14 -4.07 -0.62
N GLN A 13 12.67 -5.10 -1.28
CA GLN A 13 12.08 -5.69 -2.50
C GLN A 13 10.58 -6.00 -2.31
N ALA A 14 10.23 -6.49 -1.12
CA ALA A 14 8.87 -6.83 -0.75
C ALA A 14 7.91 -5.63 -0.95
N TRP A 15 8.33 -4.39 -0.64
CA TRP A 15 7.53 -3.19 -0.89
C TRP A 15 7.50 -2.72 -2.34
N ASN A 16 8.51 -3.06 -3.15
CA ASN A 16 8.42 -2.89 -4.60
C ASN A 16 7.31 -3.77 -5.19
N GLU A 17 7.17 -4.99 -4.68
CA GLU A 17 6.12 -5.94 -5.10
C GLU A 17 4.72 -5.53 -4.59
N ALA A 18 4.65 -4.71 -3.54
CA ALA A 18 3.41 -4.16 -2.99
C ALA A 18 2.85 -2.98 -3.80
N VAL A 19 3.55 -2.52 -4.84
CA VAL A 19 3.03 -1.50 -5.74
C VAL A 19 1.80 -2.03 -6.47
N GLY A 20 0.71 -1.28 -6.41
CA GLY A 20 -0.55 -1.70 -7.00
C GLY A 20 -1.78 -1.01 -6.42
N THR A 21 -2.95 -1.44 -6.88
CA THR A 21 -4.23 -0.97 -6.36
C THR A 21 -4.82 -2.04 -5.44
N TYR A 22 -5.51 -1.62 -4.40
CA TYR A 22 -6.10 -2.49 -3.39
C TYR A 22 -7.55 -2.11 -3.12
N ARG A 23 -8.41 -3.11 -2.93
CA ARG A 23 -9.80 -2.97 -2.50
C ARG A 23 -9.93 -3.31 -1.02
N VAL A 24 -10.86 -2.67 -0.34
CA VAL A 24 -11.26 -3.10 1.01
C VAL A 24 -11.90 -4.49 0.92
N ALA A 25 -11.32 -5.47 1.61
CA ALA A 25 -11.76 -6.87 1.62
C ALA A 25 -12.88 -7.14 2.63
N SER A 26 -13.04 -6.29 3.65
CA SER A 26 -14.12 -6.39 4.64
C SER A 26 -14.73 -5.01 4.86
N THR A 27 -16.01 -4.88 4.50
CA THR A 27 -16.79 -3.67 4.74
C THR A 27 -17.70 -3.90 5.94
N GLY A 28 -17.45 -3.19 7.03
CA GLY A 28 -18.58 -2.77 7.86
C GLY A 28 -19.52 -1.93 6.98
N ARG A 29 -20.83 -1.92 7.25
CA ARG A 29 -21.84 -1.20 6.43
C ARG A 29 -21.57 0.31 6.20
N HIS A 30 -20.51 0.87 6.79
CA HIS A 30 -20.11 2.27 6.75
C HIS A 30 -18.59 2.42 6.49
N SER A 31 -18.07 1.85 5.40
CA SER A 31 -16.67 2.03 5.02
C SER A 31 -16.43 3.41 4.40
N TYR A 32 -15.58 4.23 5.02
CA TYR A 32 -15.13 5.52 4.48
C TYR A 32 -14.14 5.39 3.32
N LEU A 33 -13.44 4.26 3.23
CA LEU A 33 -12.53 3.91 2.14
C LEU A 33 -13.13 2.81 1.28
N ASN A 34 -12.97 2.95 -0.04
CA ASN A 34 -13.26 1.92 -1.03
C ASN A 34 -12.00 1.08 -1.32
N GLY A 35 -10.82 1.67 -1.12
CA GLY A 35 -9.54 1.07 -1.44
C GLY A 35 -8.38 2.03 -1.23
N LEU A 36 -7.21 1.63 -1.71
CA LEU A 36 -6.02 2.46 -1.77
C LEU A 36 -5.14 2.07 -2.96
N SER A 37 -4.18 2.92 -3.30
CA SER A 37 -3.12 2.61 -4.26
C SER A 37 -1.76 2.90 -3.65
N ILE A 38 -0.80 2.01 -3.86
CA ILE A 38 0.62 2.21 -3.55
C ILE A 38 1.38 2.38 -4.87
N ARG A 39 2.22 3.42 -4.93
CA ARG A 39 3.10 3.70 -6.06
C ARG A 39 4.49 4.09 -5.59
N ILE A 40 5.48 4.00 -6.48
CA ILE A 40 6.82 4.53 -6.25
C ILE A 40 7.00 5.76 -7.12
N GLU A 41 7.41 6.87 -6.50
CA GLU A 41 7.73 8.13 -7.18
C GLU A 41 8.97 8.72 -6.50
N ASP A 42 9.99 9.06 -7.31
CA ASP A 42 11.28 9.61 -6.84
C ASP A 42 11.97 8.80 -5.72
N GLY A 43 11.77 7.48 -5.70
CA GLY A 43 12.34 6.59 -4.68
C GLY A 43 11.54 6.51 -3.38
N PHE A 44 10.39 7.19 -3.31
CA PHE A 44 9.47 7.13 -2.18
C PHE A 44 8.27 6.24 -2.49
N LEU A 45 7.83 5.46 -1.51
CA LEU A 45 6.53 4.81 -1.58
C LEU A 45 5.47 5.84 -1.22
N LEU A 46 4.49 5.99 -2.09
CA LEU A 46 3.35 6.86 -1.90
C LEU A 46 2.10 5.99 -1.76
N VAL A 47 1.28 6.29 -0.75
CA VAL A 47 -0.04 5.70 -0.57
C VAL A 47 -1.10 6.75 -0.73
N ARG A 48 -2.15 6.38 -1.46
CA ARG A 48 -3.31 7.22 -1.69
C ARG A 48 -4.58 6.43 -1.42
N GLY A 49 -5.42 6.94 -0.51
CA GLY A 49 -6.74 6.37 -0.28
C GLY A 49 -7.66 6.55 -1.49
N GLN A 50 -8.71 5.75 -1.59
CA GLN A 50 -9.79 5.93 -2.56
C GLN A 50 -11.10 6.02 -1.78
N ALA A 51 -11.64 7.22 -1.61
CA ALA A 51 -12.95 7.46 -1.02
C ALA A 51 -13.96 7.86 -2.11
N GLY A 52 -15.21 7.44 -1.98
CA GLY A 52 -16.27 7.73 -2.95
C GLY A 52 -16.58 9.22 -3.05
N GLY A 53 -15.93 9.92 -3.99
CA GLY A 53 -16.27 11.30 -4.37
C GLY A 53 -15.36 12.41 -3.83
N THR A 54 -14.30 12.09 -3.07
CA THR A 54 -13.37 13.11 -2.53
C THR A 54 -11.93 12.84 -2.97
N ARG A 55 -11.15 13.91 -3.21
CA ARG A 55 -9.69 13.77 -3.41
C ARG A 55 -9.07 13.29 -2.11
N SER A 56 -8.81 11.99 -2.00
CA SER A 56 -8.01 11.45 -0.91
C SER A 56 -6.56 11.94 -1.04
N GLY A 57 -6.01 12.38 0.09
CA GLY A 57 -4.62 12.82 0.21
C GLY A 57 -3.65 11.70 -0.13
N GLU A 58 -2.47 12.11 -0.54
CA GLU A 58 -1.33 11.22 -0.76
C GLU A 58 -0.31 11.42 0.35
N PHE A 59 0.25 10.31 0.81
CA PHE A 59 1.17 10.29 1.93
C PHE A 59 2.36 9.40 1.60
N ILE A 60 3.51 9.71 2.19
CA ILE A 60 4.71 8.87 2.05
C ILE A 60 4.58 7.69 3.02
N LEU A 61 4.82 6.47 2.53
CA LEU A 61 5.08 5.30 3.34
C LEU A 61 6.59 5.12 3.49
N GLN A 62 7.04 5.01 4.73
CA GLN A 62 8.40 4.67 5.10
C GLN A 62 8.46 3.21 5.54
N PRO A 63 9.08 2.31 4.76
CA PRO A 63 9.33 0.95 5.19
C PRO A 63 10.19 0.92 6.45
N ILE A 64 9.75 0.15 7.44
CA ILE A 64 10.57 -0.22 8.60
C ILE A 64 11.28 -1.54 8.29
N ASP A 65 10.55 -2.50 7.72
CA ASP A 65 11.05 -3.81 7.28
C ASP A 65 10.25 -4.32 6.07
N SER A 66 10.38 -5.61 5.72
CA SER A 66 9.69 -6.22 4.58
C SER A 66 8.16 -6.35 4.76
N ALA A 67 7.68 -6.32 6.00
CA ALA A 67 6.28 -6.49 6.37
C ALA A 67 5.65 -5.17 6.88
N HIS A 68 6.41 -4.25 7.46
CA HIS A 68 5.88 -3.06 8.12
C HIS A 68 6.37 -1.77 7.46
N ALA A 69 5.47 -0.80 7.33
CA ALA A 69 5.76 0.57 6.92
C ALA A 69 4.91 1.55 7.74
N VAL A 70 5.39 2.78 7.90
CA VAL A 70 4.68 3.84 8.61
C VAL A 70 4.38 5.02 7.70
N LEU A 71 3.24 5.68 7.92
CA LEU A 71 2.94 6.95 7.27
C LEU A 71 3.88 8.05 7.80
N ALA A 72 4.64 8.66 6.90
CA ALA A 72 5.48 9.80 7.23
C ALA A 72 4.66 11.09 7.34
N GLY A 73 5.04 11.97 8.27
CA GLY A 73 4.47 13.32 8.35
C GLY A 73 3.12 13.46 9.06
N SER A 74 2.63 12.44 9.80
CA SER A 74 1.39 12.54 10.60
C SER A 74 1.51 13.42 11.87
N GLY A 75 2.68 14.03 12.11
CA GLY A 75 2.88 15.07 13.13
C GLY A 75 2.92 14.60 14.59
N GLN A 76 2.54 13.36 14.91
CA GLN A 76 2.48 12.87 16.30
C GLN A 76 3.26 11.56 16.56
N GLY A 77 4.00 11.03 15.59
CA GLY A 77 4.72 9.75 15.77
C GLY A 77 3.80 8.53 15.95
N LEU A 78 2.48 8.73 15.87
CA LEU A 78 1.44 7.70 15.82
C LEU A 78 1.11 7.33 14.37
N GLY A 79 2.13 7.27 13.51
CA GLY A 79 1.95 6.91 12.09
C GLY A 79 1.17 5.60 12.00
N ASP A 80 0.03 5.62 11.33
CA ASP A 80 -0.71 4.39 11.09
C ASP A 80 0.23 3.39 10.42
N THR A 81 0.38 2.23 11.05
CA THR A 81 1.28 1.19 10.57
C THR A 81 0.56 0.40 9.48
N PHE A 82 1.21 0.32 8.34
CA PHE A 82 0.84 -0.58 7.26
C PHE A 82 1.58 -1.88 7.47
N SER A 83 0.83 -2.97 7.58
CA SER A 83 1.36 -4.32 7.67
C SER A 83 0.99 -5.10 6.42
N ARG A 84 1.97 -5.78 5.83
CA ARG A 84 1.78 -6.71 4.72
C ARG A 84 1.63 -8.11 5.24
N ASP A 85 0.65 -8.81 4.71
CA ASP A 85 0.50 -10.25 4.84
C ASP A 85 0.48 -10.89 3.44
N PHE A 86 0.37 -12.22 3.38
CA PHE A 86 0.30 -12.94 2.11
C PHE A 86 -0.97 -12.60 1.30
N ASP A 87 -2.04 -12.18 1.99
CA ASP A 87 -3.36 -11.97 1.41
C ASP A 87 -3.61 -10.49 1.04
N GLY A 88 -2.68 -9.59 1.38
CA GLY A 88 -2.78 -8.16 1.10
C GLY A 88 -2.14 -7.25 2.16
N LEU A 89 -2.89 -6.21 2.52
CA LEU A 89 -2.43 -5.10 3.36
C LEU A 89 -3.42 -4.85 4.50
N ASN A 90 -2.89 -4.50 5.66
CA ASN A 90 -3.67 -4.10 6.82
C ASN A 90 -3.19 -2.72 7.29
N ALA A 91 -4.12 -1.77 7.42
CA ALA A 91 -3.83 -0.43 7.93
C ALA A 91 -5.15 0.27 8.30
N LEU A 92 -5.11 1.23 9.22
CA LEU A 92 -6.26 2.10 9.53
C LEU A 92 -7.53 1.33 9.97
N GLY A 93 -7.38 0.11 10.49
CA GLY A 93 -8.49 -0.79 10.80
C GLY A 93 -9.15 -1.47 9.58
N TYR A 94 -8.59 -1.30 8.38
CA TYR A 94 -9.03 -1.95 7.14
C TYR A 94 -8.11 -3.10 6.78
N ARG A 95 -8.71 -4.15 6.21
CA ARG A 95 -8.01 -5.17 5.44
C ARG A 95 -8.23 -4.90 3.95
N PHE A 96 -7.13 -4.87 3.20
CA PHE A 96 -7.07 -4.53 1.80
C PHE A 96 -6.56 -5.74 1.02
N ALA A 97 -7.32 -6.21 0.04
CA ALA A 97 -6.86 -7.22 -0.90
C ALA A 97 -6.32 -6.53 -2.16
N GLN A 98 -5.16 -7.00 -2.65
CA GLN A 98 -4.60 -6.46 -3.88
C GLN A 98 -5.56 -6.72 -5.03
N GLN A 99 -5.96 -5.66 -5.72
CA GLN A 99 -6.62 -5.78 -6.99
C GLN A 99 -5.56 -6.17 -8.00
N ASP A 100 -5.53 -7.45 -8.31
CA ASP A 100 -4.67 -8.09 -9.29
C ASP A 100 -4.32 -7.14 -10.46
N THR A 101 -3.16 -6.48 -10.34
CA THR A 101 -2.58 -5.64 -11.41
C THR A 101 -1.52 -6.49 -12.08
N LYS A 102 -1.96 -7.64 -12.60
CA LYS A 102 -1.40 -8.37 -13.72
C LYS A 102 -2.22 -9.64 -13.81
N ALA A 103 -3.17 -9.64 -14.75
CA ALA A 103 -3.47 -10.86 -15.48
C ALA A 103 -2.14 -11.59 -15.69
N ARG A 104 -1.91 -12.66 -14.92
CA ARG A 104 -0.89 -13.63 -15.28
C ARG A 104 -1.22 -13.95 -16.73
N PRO A 105 -0.29 -13.83 -17.70
CA PRO A 105 -0.53 -14.57 -18.93
C PRO A 105 -0.69 -16.01 -18.47
N TRP A 106 -1.88 -16.55 -18.66
CA TRP A 106 -2.12 -17.97 -18.53
C TRP A 106 -1.12 -18.62 -19.46
N LEU A 107 -0.04 -19.19 -18.92
CA LEU A 107 0.83 -20.05 -19.69
C LEU A 107 0.00 -21.30 -19.96
N PRO A 108 -0.30 -21.64 -21.22
CA PRO A 108 -0.86 -22.94 -21.52
C PRO A 108 0.11 -23.96 -20.97
N ARG A 109 -0.38 -24.86 -20.11
CA ARG A 109 0.37 -26.07 -19.78
C ARG A 109 0.58 -26.77 -21.12
N LYS A 110 1.82 -26.81 -21.63
CA LYS A 110 2.14 -27.68 -22.75
C LYS A 110 1.95 -29.11 -22.24
N GLU A 111 0.81 -29.71 -22.57
CA GLU A 111 0.68 -31.15 -22.60
C GLU A 111 1.62 -31.63 -23.70
N SER A 112 2.72 -32.28 -23.31
CA SER A 112 3.57 -33.00 -24.25
C SER A 112 2.85 -34.28 -24.67
N PRO A 113 2.79 -34.59 -25.98
CA PRO A 113 2.50 -35.94 -26.45
C PRO A 113 3.65 -36.90 -26.17
#